data_AF-A0A0D2NRC0-F1
#
_entry.id   AF-A0A0D2NRC0-F1
#
_cell.length_a   1.000
_cell.length_b   1.000
_cell.length_c   1.000
_cell.angle_alpha   90.00
_cell.angle_beta   90.00
_cell.angle_gamma   90.00
#
_symmetry.space_group_name_H-M   'P 1'
#
loop_
_entity.id
_entity.type
_entity.pdbx_description
1 polymer ?
#
loop_
_entity_poly.entity_id
_entity_poly.type
_entity_poly.pdbx_seq_one_letter_code
_entity_poly.pdbx_strand_id
1 'polypeptide(L)'
;MIVNRTPFYGMAIFTAVLQSVFGTVAGFVNGRSPYLYVFGKLAGGLSVATWVWIGILFKFNHRQESSSPLCRSYAHFVSFVFLATVWLAVGIMLASQMPWECGAKTLWCAAASFSSALAFCTSLFSTGAAVIIYRSAARTGAGLSVNVAQIGKRELPVDDMM
;
A
#
# COMPACT_ATOMS: atom_id res chain seq x y z
N MET A 1 20.56 -11.41 5.44
CA MET A 1 19.60 -10.60 6.21
C MET A 1 18.19 -10.80 5.67
N ILE A 2 17.31 -11.39 6.49
CA ILE A 2 15.88 -11.56 6.22
C ILE A 2 15.20 -10.24 6.60
N VAL A 3 14.64 -9.53 5.62
CA VAL A 3 13.95 -8.26 5.87
C VAL A 3 12.48 -8.56 6.16
N ASN A 4 12.00 -8.14 7.33
CA ASN A 4 10.60 -8.30 7.70
C ASN A 4 9.71 -7.37 6.86
N ARG A 5 8.75 -7.95 6.15
CA ARG A 5 7.80 -7.23 5.26
C ARG A 5 6.60 -6.62 6.01
N THR A 6 6.30 -7.12 7.21
CA THR A 6 5.14 -6.70 8.02
C THR A 6 5.10 -5.19 8.30
N PRO A 7 6.23 -4.50 8.59
CA PRO A 7 6.23 -3.05 8.77
C PRO A 7 5.73 -2.29 7.54
N PHE A 8 6.10 -2.72 6.33
CA PHE A 8 5.66 -2.07 5.09
C PHE A 8 4.16 -2.26 4.84
N TYR A 9 3.62 -3.42 5.19
CA TYR A 9 2.18 -3.67 5.14
C TYR A 9 1.45 -2.78 6.15
N GLY A 10 1.99 -2.69 7.37
CA GLY A 10 1.49 -1.83 8.44
C GLY A 10 1.47 -0.35 8.08
N MET A 11 2.54 0.15 7.46
CA MET A 11 2.62 1.54 7.03
C MET A 11 1.72 1.83 5.81
N ALA A 12 1.62 0.88 4.87
CA ALA A 12 0.69 1.00 3.73
C ALA A 12 -0.78 1.02 4.19
N ILE A 13 -1.17 0.14 5.12
CA ILE A 13 -2.55 0.15 5.65
C ILE A 13 -2.82 1.40 6.48
N PHE A 14 -1.87 1.85 7.30
CA PHE A 14 -2.01 3.06 8.12
C PHE A 14 -2.22 4.31 7.25
N THR A 15 -1.37 4.48 6.23
CA THR A 15 -1.49 5.62 5.30
C THR A 15 -2.79 5.55 4.51
N ALA A 16 -3.21 4.36 4.07
CA ALA A 16 -4.50 4.16 3.43
C ALA A 16 -5.67 4.52 4.36
N VAL A 17 -5.65 4.15 5.64
CA VAL A 17 -6.72 4.53 6.60
C VAL A 17 -6.79 6.05 6.78
N LEU A 18 -5.65 6.72 6.97
CA LEU A 18 -5.62 8.19 7.05
C LEU A 18 -6.15 8.84 5.76
N GLN A 19 -5.82 8.25 4.61
CA GLN A 19 -6.31 8.70 3.32
C GLN A 19 -7.83 8.63 3.18
N SER A 20 -8.52 7.73 3.89
CA SER A 20 -9.98 7.68 3.92
C SER A 20 -10.53 8.99 4.51
N VAL A 21 -9.89 9.51 5.56
CA VAL A 21 -10.31 10.75 6.23
C VAL A 21 -10.01 11.94 5.32
N PHE A 22 -8.75 12.13 4.95
CA PHE A 22 -8.34 13.33 4.20
C PHE A 22 -8.86 13.35 2.77
N GLY A 23 -8.93 12.20 2.10
CA GLY A 23 -9.50 12.08 0.76
C GLY A 23 -11.00 12.40 0.76
N THR A 24 -11.74 11.87 1.73
CA THR A 24 -13.18 12.17 1.88
C THR A 24 -13.40 13.64 2.20
N VAL A 25 -12.66 14.21 3.16
CA VAL A 25 -12.76 15.65 3.47
C VAL A 25 -12.47 16.51 2.25
N ALA A 26 -11.42 16.20 1.47
CA ALA A 26 -11.13 16.91 0.22
C ALA A 26 -12.23 16.72 -0.85
N GLY A 27 -12.91 15.56 -0.85
CA GLY A 27 -13.93 15.19 -1.83
C GLY A 27 -15.32 15.79 -1.60
N PHE A 28 -15.66 16.13 -0.36
CA PHE A 28 -16.98 16.65 0.03
C PHE A 28 -17.02 18.17 0.19
N VAL A 29 -15.89 18.85 0.00
CA VAL A 29 -15.79 20.29 0.17
C VAL A 29 -15.62 20.98 -1.17
N ASN A 30 -16.42 22.02 -1.40
CA ASN A 30 -16.28 22.91 -2.55
C ASN A 30 -15.07 23.83 -2.34
N GLY A 31 -13.89 23.34 -2.71
CA GLY A 31 -12.68 24.15 -2.87
C GLY A 31 -12.73 25.05 -4.11
N ARG A 32 -11.63 25.75 -4.41
CA ARG A 32 -11.50 26.54 -5.65
C ARG A 32 -11.07 25.71 -6.85
N SER A 33 -10.58 24.48 -6.63
CA SER A 33 -10.18 23.56 -7.67
C SER A 33 -11.40 22.98 -8.39
N PRO A 34 -11.36 22.92 -9.74
CA PRO A 34 -12.45 22.35 -10.52
C PRO A 34 -12.64 20.84 -10.31
N TYR A 35 -11.59 20.11 -9.90
CA TYR A 35 -11.60 18.64 -9.87
C TYR A 35 -11.32 18.03 -8.51
N LEU A 36 -10.93 18.82 -7.50
CA LEU A 36 -10.57 18.28 -6.18
C LEU A 36 -11.71 17.49 -5.54
N TYR A 37 -12.97 17.91 -5.72
CA TYR A 37 -14.11 17.19 -5.17
C TYR A 37 -14.25 15.76 -5.79
N VAL A 38 -13.99 15.61 -7.09
CA VAL A 38 -14.00 14.31 -7.77
C VAL A 38 -12.83 13.47 -7.30
N PHE A 39 -11.62 14.05 -7.35
CA PHE A 39 -10.39 13.35 -7.02
C PHE A 39 -10.33 12.94 -5.55
N GLY A 40 -10.85 13.76 -4.64
CA GLY A 40 -10.99 13.43 -3.22
C GLY A 40 -11.94 12.26 -2.99
N LYS A 41 -13.12 12.24 -3.64
CA LYS A 41 -14.05 11.11 -3.55
C LYS A 41 -13.44 9.81 -4.06
N LEU A 42 -12.75 9.87 -5.20
CA LEU A 42 -12.02 8.71 -5.75
C LEU A 42 -10.93 8.24 -4.79
N ALA A 43 -10.14 9.16 -4.25
CA ALA A 43 -9.07 8.83 -3.30
C ALA A 43 -9.61 8.23 -2.00
N GLY A 44 -10.72 8.76 -1.47
CA GLY A 44 -11.40 8.22 -0.28
C GLY A 44 -11.96 6.82 -0.53
N GLY A 45 -12.69 6.62 -1.64
CA GLY A 45 -13.24 5.31 -2.00
C GLY A 45 -12.17 4.25 -2.26
N LEU A 46 -11.13 4.60 -3.02
CA LEU A 46 -9.99 3.72 -3.29
C LEU A 46 -9.22 3.39 -2.01
N SER A 47 -9.10 4.34 -1.10
CA SER A 47 -8.49 4.13 0.22
C SER A 47 -9.23 3.05 1.01
N VAL A 48 -10.57 3.08 1.03
CA VAL A 48 -11.37 2.03 1.69
C VAL A 48 -11.10 0.66 1.09
N ALA A 49 -11.15 0.54 -0.23
CA ALA A 49 -10.82 -0.70 -0.92
C ALA A 49 -9.39 -1.18 -0.62
N THR A 50 -8.44 -0.24 -0.55
CA THR A 50 -7.02 -0.53 -0.29
C THR A 50 -6.80 -1.11 1.09
N TRP A 51 -7.28 -0.47 2.17
CA TRP A 51 -7.01 -0.98 3.51
C TRP A 51 -7.76 -2.29 3.80
N VAL A 52 -8.96 -2.48 3.22
CA VAL A 52 -9.66 -3.78 3.25
C VAL A 52 -8.83 -4.85 2.56
N TRP A 53 -8.32 -4.58 1.36
CA TRP A 53 -7.52 -5.53 0.59
C TRP A 53 -6.21 -5.90 1.30
N ILE A 54 -5.48 -4.90 1.82
CA ILE A 54 -4.26 -5.14 2.60
C ILE A 54 -4.58 -5.94 3.87
N GLY A 55 -5.70 -5.67 4.54
CA GLY A 55 -6.15 -6.45 5.70
C GLY A 55 -6.41 -7.93 5.37
N ILE A 56 -7.00 -8.21 4.21
CA ILE A 56 -7.18 -9.58 3.71
C ILE A 56 -5.80 -10.24 3.50
N LEU A 57 -4.88 -9.58 2.79
CA LEU A 57 -3.53 -10.12 2.58
C LEU A 57 -2.79 -10.35 3.90
N PHE A 58 -2.97 -9.47 4.89
CA PHE A 58 -2.35 -9.60 6.21
C PHE A 58 -2.80 -10.88 6.92
N LYS A 59 -4.10 -11.22 6.83
CA LYS A 59 -4.66 -12.47 7.37
C LYS A 59 -4.01 -13.72 6.76
N PHE A 60 -3.64 -13.67 5.48
CA PHE A 60 -3.00 -14.79 4.77
C PHE A 60 -1.47 -14.80 4.89
N ASN A 61 -0.85 -13.71 5.36
CA ASN A 61 0.61 -13.58 5.52
C ASN A 61 1.24 -14.58 6.49
N HIS A 62 0.45 -15.14 7.43
CA HIS A 62 0.93 -16.05 8.47
C HIS A 62 0.56 -17.53 8.24
N ARG A 63 -0.14 -17.86 7.15
CA ARG A 63 -0.59 -19.23 6.88
C ARG A 63 0.41 -19.99 6.03
N GLN A 64 1.19 -20.87 6.65
CA GLN A 64 2.31 -21.58 6.00
C GLN A 64 1.88 -22.77 5.14
N GLU A 65 0.85 -23.50 5.56
CA GLU A 65 0.42 -24.76 4.93
C GLU A 65 -0.84 -24.64 4.08
N SER A 66 -1.36 -23.41 3.95
CA SER A 66 -2.55 -23.17 3.16
C SER A 66 -2.22 -23.22 1.67
N SER A 67 -2.99 -24.02 0.92
CA SER A 67 -2.96 -24.12 -0.54
C SER A 67 -3.64 -22.94 -1.25
N SER A 68 -4.24 -22.02 -0.49
CA SER A 68 -4.91 -20.83 -1.01
C SER A 68 -3.98 -19.99 -1.88
N PRO A 69 -4.43 -19.51 -3.06
CA PRO A 69 -3.62 -18.63 -3.91
C PRO A 69 -3.25 -17.31 -3.22
N LEU A 70 -4.04 -16.86 -2.24
CA LEU A 70 -3.75 -15.65 -1.45
C LEU A 70 -2.55 -15.82 -0.51
N CYS A 71 -2.14 -17.04 -0.20
CA CYS A 71 -0.92 -17.28 0.59
C CYS A 71 0.36 -17.20 -0.25
N ARG A 72 0.24 -17.25 -1.58
CA ARG A 72 1.40 -17.25 -2.48
C ARG A 72 2.03 -15.87 -2.54
N SER A 73 3.36 -15.85 -2.56
CA SER A 73 4.14 -14.60 -2.65
C SER A 73 3.81 -13.80 -3.91
N TYR A 74 3.42 -14.49 -4.99
CA TYR A 74 2.89 -13.88 -6.21
C TYR A 74 1.68 -12.97 -5.96
N ALA A 75 0.66 -13.44 -5.24
CA ALA A 75 -0.56 -12.67 -5.00
C ALA A 75 -0.27 -11.39 -4.20
N HIS A 76 0.58 -11.51 -3.19
CA HIS A 76 1.06 -10.37 -2.42
C HIS A 76 1.88 -9.40 -3.30
N PHE A 77 2.85 -9.90 -4.06
CA PHE A 77 3.68 -9.09 -4.94
C PHE A 77 2.86 -8.29 -5.96
N VAL A 78 1.99 -8.95 -6.72
CA VAL A 78 1.15 -8.30 -7.74
C VAL A 78 0.22 -7.26 -7.09
N SER A 79 -0.35 -7.58 -5.93
CA SER A 79 -1.20 -6.63 -5.19
C SER A 79 -0.44 -5.35 -4.85
N PHE A 80 0.77 -5.47 -4.30
CA PHE A 80 1.55 -4.29 -3.91
C PHE A 80 2.14 -3.53 -5.09
N VAL A 81 2.46 -4.19 -6.20
CA VAL A 81 2.83 -3.50 -7.45
C VAL A 81 1.65 -2.68 -7.97
N PHE A 82 0.46 -3.29 -8.04
CA PHE A 82 -0.74 -2.59 -8.47
C PHE A 82 -1.07 -1.40 -7.58
N LEU A 83 -1.06 -1.59 -6.25
CA LEU A 83 -1.27 -0.51 -5.30
C LEU A 83 -0.22 0.60 -5.45
N ALA A 84 1.06 0.28 -5.63
CA ALA A 84 2.11 1.26 -5.85
C ALA A 84 1.82 2.15 -7.07
N THR A 85 1.47 1.56 -8.20
CA THR A 85 1.17 2.28 -9.45
C THR A 85 -0.08 3.14 -9.31
N VAL A 86 -1.18 2.59 -8.78
CA VAL A 86 -2.43 3.34 -8.64
C VAL A 86 -2.27 4.50 -7.66
N TRP A 87 -1.63 4.28 -6.50
CA TRP A 87 -1.44 5.33 -5.50
C TRP A 87 -0.46 6.42 -5.96
N LEU A 88 0.51 6.08 -6.81
CA LEU A 88 1.37 7.08 -7.46
C LEU A 88 0.54 7.99 -8.37
N ALA A 89 -0.32 7.41 -9.21
CA ALA A 89 -1.20 8.16 -10.10
C ALA A 89 -2.18 9.06 -9.31
N VAL A 90 -2.77 8.54 -8.23
CA VAL A 90 -3.64 9.32 -7.33
C VAL A 90 -2.88 10.45 -6.65
N GLY A 91 -1.64 10.22 -6.20
CA GLY A 91 -0.79 11.26 -5.61
C GLY A 91 -0.53 12.41 -6.57
N ILE A 92 -0.14 12.11 -7.83
CA ILE A 92 0.08 13.09 -8.90
C ILE A 92 -1.22 13.85 -9.22
N MET A 93 -2.32 13.11 -9.35
CA MET A 93 -3.64 13.67 -9.64
C MET A 93 -4.06 14.69 -8.56
N LEU A 94 -3.92 14.36 -7.28
CA LEU A 94 -4.20 15.29 -6.18
C LEU A 94 -3.21 16.46 -6.13
N ALA A 95 -1.92 16.21 -6.35
CA ALA A 95 -0.88 17.24 -6.37
C ALA A 95 -1.12 18.31 -7.44
N SER A 96 -1.61 17.90 -8.61
CA SER A 96 -1.93 18.81 -9.71
C SER A 96 -3.01 19.85 -9.36
N GLN A 97 -3.83 19.59 -8.34
CA GLN A 97 -4.90 20.48 -7.90
C GLN A 97 -4.44 21.46 -6.80
N MET A 98 -3.28 21.24 -6.19
CA MET A 98 -2.80 22.07 -5.08
C MET A 98 -2.62 23.54 -5.42
N PRO A 99 -2.10 23.97 -6.59
CA PRO A 99 -1.88 25.39 -6.87
C PRO A 99 -3.17 26.22 -6.74
N TRP A 100 -4.31 25.64 -7.14
CA TRP A 100 -5.62 26.28 -7.06
C TRP A 100 -6.08 26.51 -5.62
N GLU A 101 -5.88 25.53 -4.74
CA GLU A 101 -6.27 25.63 -3.33
C GLU A 101 -5.27 26.43 -2.50
N CYS A 102 -3.96 26.23 -2.76
CA CYS A 102 -2.88 26.83 -1.99
C CYS A 102 -2.67 28.30 -2.33
N GLY A 103 -3.00 28.74 -3.55
CA GLY A 103 -3.07 30.16 -3.89
C GLY A 103 -4.10 30.92 -3.04
N ALA A 104 -5.13 30.23 -2.54
CA ALA A 104 -6.16 30.81 -1.68
C ALA A 104 -5.84 30.76 -0.17
N LYS A 105 -4.72 30.11 0.22
CA LYS A 105 -4.28 29.93 1.62
C LYS A 105 -5.38 29.40 2.55
N THR A 106 -6.20 28.49 2.05
CA THR A 106 -7.31 27.88 2.79
C THR A 106 -6.87 26.62 3.55
N LEU A 107 -7.69 26.18 4.51
CA LEU A 107 -7.55 24.86 5.14
C LEU A 107 -7.57 23.71 4.11
N TRP A 108 -8.18 23.94 2.95
CA TRP A 108 -8.29 22.97 1.87
C TRP A 108 -6.97 22.68 1.18
N CYS A 109 -6.08 23.68 1.12
CA CYS A 109 -4.70 23.46 0.71
C CYS A 109 -4.02 22.43 1.61
N ALA A 110 -4.19 22.55 2.92
CA ALA A 110 -3.62 21.59 3.87
C ALA A 110 -4.23 20.19 3.68
N ALA A 111 -5.56 20.08 3.60
CA ALA A 111 -6.24 18.81 3.39
C ALA A 111 -5.81 18.12 2.08
N ALA A 112 -5.77 18.86 0.96
CA ALA A 112 -5.31 18.37 -0.32
C ALA A 112 -3.82 17.97 -0.29
N SER A 113 -2.99 18.75 0.40
CA SER A 113 -1.55 18.47 0.60
C SER A 113 -1.34 17.17 1.37
N PHE A 114 -2.02 17.01 2.52
CA PHE A 114 -1.97 15.79 3.31
C PHE A 114 -2.48 14.58 2.53
N SER A 115 -3.60 14.72 1.82
CA SER A 115 -4.17 13.68 0.97
C SER A 115 -3.18 13.23 -0.12
N SER A 116 -2.52 14.17 -0.80
CA SER A 116 -1.51 13.80 -1.81
C SER A 116 -0.27 13.15 -1.18
N ALA A 117 0.23 13.70 -0.05
CA ALA A 117 1.37 13.13 0.65
C ALA A 117 1.10 11.71 1.14
N LEU A 118 -0.09 11.44 1.68
CA LEU A 118 -0.53 10.11 2.08
C LEU A 118 -0.60 9.15 0.89
N ALA A 119 -1.14 9.59 -0.25
CA ALA A 119 -1.14 8.79 -1.48
C ALA A 119 0.30 8.41 -1.93
N PHE A 120 1.24 9.36 -1.92
CA PHE A 120 2.64 9.06 -2.22
C PHE A 120 3.27 8.11 -1.19
N CYS A 121 3.00 8.31 0.11
CA CYS A 121 3.47 7.40 1.15
C CYS A 121 2.92 5.98 0.96
N THR A 122 1.63 5.81 0.66
CA THR A 122 1.03 4.50 0.37
C THR A 122 1.70 3.86 -0.85
N SER A 123 2.00 4.64 -1.89
CA SER A 123 2.74 4.16 -3.07
C SER A 123 4.16 3.69 -2.71
N LEU A 124 4.89 4.48 -1.93
CA LEU A 124 6.25 4.15 -1.49
C LEU A 124 6.29 2.91 -0.60
N PHE A 125 5.39 2.81 0.39
CA PHE A 125 5.33 1.63 1.26
C PHE A 125 4.90 0.39 0.50
N SER A 126 3.99 0.52 -0.47
CA SER A 126 3.60 -0.57 -1.36
C SER A 126 4.77 -1.02 -2.23
N THR A 127 5.54 -0.08 -2.78
CA THR A 127 6.76 -0.38 -3.54
C THR A 127 7.78 -1.11 -2.67
N GLY A 128 8.02 -0.63 -1.45
CA GLY A 128 8.91 -1.29 -0.49
C GLY A 128 8.48 -2.72 -0.18
N ALA A 129 7.18 -2.93 0.07
CA ALA A 129 6.62 -4.26 0.27
C ALA A 129 6.86 -5.17 -0.96
N ALA A 130 6.56 -4.70 -2.17
CA ALA A 130 6.76 -5.46 -3.41
C ALA A 130 8.22 -5.84 -3.61
N VAL A 131 9.16 -4.90 -3.42
CA VAL A 131 10.60 -5.13 -3.54
C VAL A 131 11.09 -6.18 -2.54
N ILE A 132 10.64 -6.10 -1.28
CA ILE A 132 11.03 -7.07 -0.25
C ILE A 132 10.47 -8.45 -0.58
N ILE A 133 9.20 -8.55 -0.99
CA ILE A 133 8.58 -9.83 -1.38
C ILE A 133 9.36 -10.44 -2.55
N TYR A 134 9.61 -9.66 -3.61
CA TYR A 134 10.33 -10.12 -4.79
C TYR A 134 11.73 -10.60 -4.44
N ARG A 135 12.51 -9.79 -3.73
CA ARG A 135 13.89 -10.16 -3.34
C ARG A 135 13.91 -11.39 -2.45
N SER A 136 12.96 -11.52 -1.53
CA SER A 136 12.93 -12.63 -0.60
C SER A 136 12.42 -13.92 -1.27
N ALA A 137 11.48 -13.81 -2.21
CA ALA A 137 11.00 -14.93 -3.01
C ALA A 137 12.04 -15.41 -4.03
N ALA A 138 12.79 -14.50 -4.66
CA ALA A 138 13.85 -14.82 -5.61
C ALA A 138 15.01 -15.63 -5.00
N ARG A 139 15.18 -15.57 -3.67
CA ARG A 139 16.13 -16.40 -2.93
C ARG A 139 15.63 -17.82 -2.67
N THR A 140 14.36 -18.10 -2.97
CA THR A 140 13.78 -19.45 -2.86
C THR A 140 13.84 -20.13 -4.23
N GLY A 141 14.12 -21.44 -4.26
CA GLY A 141 14.12 -22.20 -5.52
C GLY A 141 12.77 -22.23 -6.24
N ALA A 142 11.68 -21.91 -5.53
CA ALA A 142 10.32 -21.84 -6.05
C ALA A 142 9.91 -20.41 -6.51
N GLY A 143 10.75 -19.39 -6.29
CA GLY A 143 10.45 -18.01 -6.67
C GLY A 143 9.15 -17.50 -6.04
N LEU A 144 8.33 -16.79 -6.82
CA LEU A 144 7.06 -16.22 -6.36
C LEU A 144 5.96 -17.26 -6.09
N SER A 145 6.16 -18.53 -6.45
CA SER A 145 5.19 -19.59 -6.16
C SER A 145 5.21 -20.05 -4.70
N VAL A 146 6.27 -19.71 -3.95
CA VAL A 146 6.39 -20.05 -2.52
C VAL A 146 5.34 -19.33 -1.69
N ASN A 147 4.85 -19.97 -0.62
CA ASN A 147 3.99 -19.28 0.34
C ASN A 147 4.78 -18.19 1.04
N VAL A 148 4.15 -17.02 1.17
CA VAL A 148 4.80 -15.83 1.74
C VAL A 148 5.31 -16.13 3.15
N ALA A 149 4.55 -16.90 3.93
CA ALA A 149 4.89 -17.28 5.30
C ALA A 149 6.11 -18.24 5.42
N GLN A 150 6.53 -18.88 4.32
CA GLN A 150 7.71 -19.76 4.27
C GLN A 150 9.00 -19.01 3.88
N ILE A 151 8.87 -17.81 3.31
CA ILE A 151 10.00 -16.94 3.01
C ILE A 151 10.71 -16.56 4.31
N GLY A 152 11.94 -17.03 4.50
CA GLY A 152 12.80 -16.74 5.66
C GLY A 152 13.01 -17.91 6.63
N LYS A 153 12.36 -19.06 6.42
CA LYS A 153 12.51 -20.24 7.31
C LYS A 153 13.60 -21.25 6.92
N ARG A 154 14.36 -21.01 5.84
CA ARG A 154 15.30 -22.00 5.28
C ARG A 154 16.70 -22.03 5.95
N GLU A 155 16.91 -21.31 7.05
CA GLU A 155 18.20 -21.23 7.75
C GLU A 155 18.15 -21.78 9.19
N LEU A 156 17.45 -22.90 9.43
CA LEU A 156 17.80 -23.75 10.58
C LEU A 156 18.51 -24.99 10.04
N PRO A 157 19.84 -25.10 10.18
CA PRO A 157 20.55 -26.31 9.80
C PRO A 157 20.02 -27.48 10.62
N VAL A 158 19.88 -28.62 9.96
CA VAL A 158 19.39 -29.90 10.51
C VAL A 158 20.47 -30.59 11.37
N ASP A 159 21.53 -29.88 11.75
CA ASP A 159 22.69 -30.45 12.45
C ASP A 159 22.58 -30.44 14.00
N ASP A 160 21.49 -29.93 14.58
CA ASP A 160 21.25 -29.98 16.04
C ASP A 160 20.28 -31.12 16.45
N MET A 161 20.02 -32.10 15.58
CA MET A 161 19.17 -33.26 15.87
C MET A 161 19.90 -34.61 15.68
N MET A 162 21.20 -34.67 15.99
CA MET A 162 21.92 -35.93 16.15
C MET A 162 22.81 -35.94 17.39
#